data_AF-A0A2V8T8S4-F1
#
_entry.id   AF-A0A2V8T8S4-F1
#
_cell.length_a   1.000
_cell.length_b   1.000
_cell.length_c   1.000
_cell.angle_alpha   90.00
_cell.angle_beta   90.00
_cell.angle_gamma   90.00
#
_symmetry.space_group_name_H-M   'P 1'
#
loop_
_entity.id
_entity.type
_entity.pdbx_description
1 polymer ?
#
loop_
_entity_poly.entity_id
_entity_poly.type
_entity_poly.pdbx_seq_one_letter_code
_entity_poly.pdbx_strand_id
1 'polypeptide(L)' 'MQMQEGFVPDVGQNDRFRRTRWTEGRPEKTLFGGLKVKGRRQLDTVTFRCPRCGWLIWFAPELPGSDE' A
#
# COMPACT_ATOMS: atom_id res chain seq x y z
N MET A 1 -14.04 -21.19 -1.87
CA MET A 1 -13.98 -20.45 -0.59
C MET A 1 -13.44 -19.07 -0.91
N GLN A 2 -14.19 -18.00 -0.61
CA GLN A 2 -13.86 -16.64 -1.05
C GLN A 2 -13.00 -15.93 0.01
N MET A 3 -11.95 -15.23 -0.40
CA MET A 3 -11.18 -14.37 0.49
C MET A 3 -11.91 -13.05 0.70
N GLN A 4 -11.79 -12.47 1.90
CA GLN A 4 -12.45 -11.21 2.24
C GLN A 4 -11.51 -10.04 1.94
N GLU A 5 -11.97 -9.11 1.10
CA GLU A 5 -11.25 -7.87 0.83
C GLU A 5 -11.25 -6.93 2.06
N GLY A 6 -10.15 -6.22 2.24
CA GLY A 6 -9.98 -5.15 3.22
C GLY A 6 -8.76 -4.29 2.89
N PHE A 7 -8.48 -3.29 3.71
CA PHE A 7 -7.31 -2.42 3.55
C PHE A 7 -6.62 -2.19 4.88
N VAL A 8 -5.32 -1.87 4.83
CA VAL A 8 -4.56 -1.46 6.00
C VAL A 8 -4.30 0.05 5.90
N PRO A 9 -4.82 0.85 6.86
CA PRO A 9 -4.57 2.27 6.86
C PRO A 9 -3.11 2.56 7.21
N ASP A 10 -2.47 3.43 6.45
CA ASP A 10 -1.21 4.07 6.80
C ASP A 10 -1.52 5.27 7.70
N VAL A 11 -1.16 5.16 8.98
CA VAL A 11 -1.33 6.20 9.99
C VAL A 11 0.03 6.88 10.18
N GLY A 12 0.38 7.74 9.22
CA GLY A 12 1.60 8.53 9.26
C GLY A 12 1.49 9.76 10.19
N GLN A 13 2.55 10.56 10.23
CA GLN A 13 2.76 11.74 11.10
C GLN A 13 1.65 12.82 11.10
N ASN A 14 0.68 12.79 10.19
CA ASN A 14 -0.37 13.80 10.06
C ASN A 14 -1.78 13.26 10.34
N ASP A 15 -1.92 12.08 10.96
CA ASP A 15 -3.20 11.43 11.33
C ASP A 15 -4.19 11.27 10.16
N ARG A 16 -3.71 11.35 8.92
CA ARG A 16 -4.54 11.13 7.73
C ARG A 16 -4.61 9.64 7.47
N PHE A 17 -5.76 9.04 7.76
CA PHE A 17 -6.08 7.68 7.34
C PHE A 17 -6.04 7.58 5.81
N ARG A 18 -4.93 7.10 5.28
CA ARG A 18 -4.75 6.80 3.85
C ARG A 18 -4.55 5.31 3.66
N ARG A 19 -4.83 4.78 2.47
CA ARG A 19 -4.44 3.41 2.15
C ARG A 19 -2.91 3.32 2.14
N THR A 20 -2.38 2.20 2.62
CA THR A 20 -0.96 1.89 2.45
C THR A 20 -0.65 1.77 0.95
N ARG A 21 0.46 2.36 0.50
CA ARG A 21 0.86 2.35 -0.91
C ARG A 21 2.10 1.51 -1.15
N TRP A 22 2.08 0.72 -2.21
CA TRP A 22 3.26 0.08 -2.78
C TRP A 22 4.02 1.10 -3.62
N THR A 23 5.34 1.16 -3.46
CA THR A 23 6.23 2.00 -4.27
C THR A 23 7.14 1.11 -5.10
N GLU A 24 7.28 1.41 -6.39
CA GLU A 24 8.10 0.59 -7.27
C GLU A 24 9.60 0.61 -6.92
N GLY A 25 10.26 -0.50 -7.26
CA GLY A 25 11.70 -0.66 -7.13
C GLY A 25 12.18 -0.93 -5.71
N ARG A 26 13.51 -1.02 -5.56
CA ARG A 26 14.15 -1.24 -4.25
C ARG A 26 14.16 0.05 -3.43
N PRO A 27 14.03 -0.01 -2.09
CA PRO A 27 14.14 1.18 -1.25
C PRO A 27 15.50 1.88 -1.42
N GLU A 28 15.47 3.18 -1.71
CA GLU A 28 16.65 4.04 -1.74
C GLU A 28 16.49 5.15 -0.70
N LYS A 29 17.57 5.48 0.01
CA LYS A 29 17.57 6.56 1.00
C LYS A 29 17.84 7.91 0.34
N THR A 30 17.25 8.97 0.87
CA THR A 30 17.60 10.36 0.53
C THR A 30 18.72 10.86 1.44
N LEU A 31 19.39 11.95 1.03
CA LEU A 31 20.43 12.59 1.84
C LEU A 31 19.92 13.14 3.19
N PHE A 32 18.60 13.31 3.33
CA PHE A 32 17.94 13.81 4.53
C PHE A 32 17.25 12.72 5.36
N GLY A 33 17.59 11.44 5.15
CA GLY A 33 17.14 10.34 5.99
C GLY A 33 15.76 9.74 5.66
N GLY A 34 15.13 10.14 4.55
CA GLY A 34 13.87 9.57 4.06
C GLY A 34 14.05 8.51 2.98
N LEU A 35 12.95 7.96 2.46
CA LEU A 35 12.96 7.11 1.26
C LEU A 35 12.70 7.94 0.00
N LYS A 36 13.40 7.61 -1.08
CA LYS A 36 13.20 8.23 -2.40
C LYS A 36 11.92 7.70 -3.03
N VAL A 37 10.83 8.45 -2.86
CA VAL A 37 9.50 8.11 -3.43
C VAL A 37 9.10 9.01 -4.60
N LYS A 38 9.69 10.20 -4.73
CA LYS A 38 9.37 11.15 -5.80
C LYS A 38 9.78 10.58 -7.16
N GLY A 39 8.87 10.64 -8.13
CA GLY A 39 9.08 10.13 -9.48
C GLY A 39 8.98 8.61 -9.61
N ARG A 40 8.59 7.92 -8.54
CA ARG A 40 8.31 6.48 -8.56
C ARG A 40 6.81 6.24 -8.61
N ARG A 41 6.40 5.26 -9.40
CA ARG A 41 5.04 4.75 -9.42
C ARG A 41 4.64 4.29 -8.01
N GLN A 42 3.46 4.75 -7.59
CA GLN A 42 2.85 4.34 -6.35
C GLN A 42 1.44 3.82 -6.62
N LEU A 43 1.10 2.69 -6.01
CA LEU A 43 -0.20 2.06 -6.16
C LEU A 43 -0.80 1.85 -4.77
N ASP A 44 -2.09 2.12 -4.63
CA ASP A 44 -2.81 1.75 -3.43
C ASP A 44 -2.82 0.23 -3.29
N THR A 45 -2.56 -0.24 -2.06
CA THR A 45 -2.63 -1.67 -1.78
C THR A 45 -4.04 -2.07 -1.34
N VAL A 46 -4.41 -3.30 -1.70
CA VAL A 46 -5.58 -4.00 -1.18
C VAL A 46 -5.12 -5.29 -0.52
N THR A 47 -5.86 -5.72 0.49
CA THR A 47 -5.56 -6.96 1.21
C THR A 47 -6.72 -7.92 1.13
N PHE A 48 -6.41 -9.21 1.08
CA PHE A 48 -7.39 -10.27 1.14
C PHE A 48 -7.07 -11.17 2.32
N ARG A 49 -8.03 -11.30 3.24
CA ARG A 49 -7.91 -12.14 4.44
C ARG A 49 -8.70 -13.42 4.26
N CYS A 50 -8.10 -14.56 4.59
CA CYS A 50 -8.84 -15.80 4.75
C CYS A 50 -9.65 -15.75 6.06
N PRO A 51 -10.99 -15.83 6.02
CA PRO A 51 -11.80 -15.75 7.25
C PRO A 51 -11.60 -16.96 8.18
N ARG A 52 -11.08 -18.08 7.68
CA ARG A 52 -10.89 -19.32 8.48
C ARG A 52 -9.57 -19.40 9.23
N CYS A 53 -8.46 -19.09 8.57
CA CYS A 53 -7.11 -19.21 9.16
C CYS A 53 -6.40 -17.88 9.40
N GLY A 54 -6.98 -16.77 8.91
CA GLY A 54 -6.40 -15.44 9.10
C GLY A 54 -5.23 -15.10 8.17
N TRP A 55 -4.82 -15.99 7.26
CA TRP A 55 -3.81 -15.68 6.25
C TRP A 55 -4.19 -14.40 5.49
N LEU A 56 -3.24 -13.46 5.40
CA LEU A 56 -3.43 -12.16 4.79
C LEU A 56 -2.45 -12.02 3.63
N ILE A 57 -2.96 -11.73 2.44
CA ILE A 57 -2.16 -11.44 1.25
C ILE A 57 -2.44 -10.01 0.78
N TRP A 58 -1.42 -9.37 0.22
CA TRP A 58 -1.45 -7.99 -0.23
C TRP A 58 -1.24 -7.94 -1.74
N PHE A 59 -1.96 -7.06 -2.42
CA PHE A 59 -1.81 -6.76 -3.84
C PHE A 59 -1.77 -5.26 -4.06
N ALA A 60 -1.19 -4.84 -5.19
CA ALA A 60 -1.15 -3.45 -5.64
C ALA A 60 -1.68 -3.36 -7.09
N PRO A 61 -3.01 -3.45 -7.30
CA PRO A 61 -3.61 -3.44 -8.63
C PRO A 61 -3.56 -2.04 -9.26
N GLU A 62 -3.60 -2.02 -10.59
CA GLU A 62 -3.87 -0.79 -11.34
C GLU A 62 -5.39 -0.52 -11.25
N LEU A 63 -5.81 0.24 -10.25
CA LEU A 63 -7.22 0.63 -10.12
C LEU A 63 -7.48 1.88 -10.96
N PRO A 64 -8.57 1.92 -11.75
CA PRO A 64 -8.97 3.16 -12.41
C PRO A 64 -9.22 4.25 -11.36
N GLY A 65 -8.48 5.36 -11.46
CA GLY A 65 -8.56 6.51 -10.52
C GLY A 65 -7.36 6.69 -9.58
N SER A 66 -6.26 5.93 -9.72
CA SER A 66 -5.05 6.12 -8.90
C SER A 66 -4.15 7.30 -9.31
N ASP A 67 -4.45 7.94 -10.45
CA ASP A 67 -3.68 9.04 -11.05
C ASP A 67 -4.44 10.39 -11.11
N GLU A 68 -5.60 10.50 -10.44
CA GLU A 68 -6.40 11.74 -10.37
C GLU A 68 -6.17 12.53 -9.08
#